data_AF-A0A1G2P4X6-F1
#
_entry.id   AF-A0A1G2P4X6-F1
#
_cell.length_a   1.000
_cell.length_b   1.000
_cell.length_c   1.000
_cell.angle_alpha   90.00
_cell.angle_beta   90.00
_cell.angle_gamma   90.00
#
_symmetry.space_group_name_H-M   'P 1'
#
loop_
_entity.id
_entity.type
_entity.pdbx_description
1 polymer ?
#
loop_
_entity_poly.entity_id
_entity_poly.type
_entity_poly.pdbx_seq_one_letter_code
_entity_poly.pdbx_strand_id
1 'polypeptide(L)'
;MNTKHSSAFLMANLGSEVTRLLSALEKGDKELSESARIRSEKIIGEIELSLETEPSKKEVRLLSDVINDFCRPKRRYSVSYIALKQYFLPFALRVFN
;
A
#
# COMPACT_ATOMS: atom_id res chain seq x y z
N MET A 1 15.33 -19.33 -2.05
CA MET A 1 14.43 -18.51 -1.23
C MET A 1 13.03 -18.68 -1.79
N ASN A 2 12.04 -19.13 -1.02
CA ASN A 2 10.67 -19.38 -1.51
C ASN A 2 9.97 -18.03 -1.77
N THR A 3 10.07 -17.53 -2.99
CA THR A 3 9.58 -16.21 -3.42
C THR A 3 8.08 -16.02 -3.15
N LYS A 4 7.24 -17.04 -3.37
CA LYS A 4 5.79 -16.98 -3.09
C LYS A 4 5.44 -16.67 -1.62
N HIS A 5 6.16 -17.25 -0.66
CA HIS A 5 5.93 -16.96 0.76
C HIS A 5 6.38 -15.55 1.14
N SER A 6 7.44 -15.04 0.49
CA SER A 6 7.94 -13.68 0.68
C SER A 6 6.93 -12.64 0.23
N SER A 7 6.33 -12.84 -0.95
CA SER A 7 5.37 -11.93 -1.55
C SER A 7 4.05 -11.81 -0.76
N ALA A 8 3.48 -12.93 -0.33
CA ALA A 8 2.27 -12.93 0.50
C ALA A 8 2.51 -12.23 1.85
N PHE A 9 3.70 -12.42 2.44
CA PHE A 9 4.09 -11.75 3.68
C PHE A 9 4.22 -10.23 3.50
N LEU A 10 4.86 -9.78 2.42
CA LEU A 10 4.96 -8.36 2.09
C LEU A 10 3.58 -7.72 1.93
N MET A 11 2.63 -8.38 1.27
CA MET A 11 1.27 -7.85 1.16
C MET A 11 0.50 -7.79 2.46
N ALA A 12 0.62 -8.81 3.32
CA ALA A 12 0.00 -8.78 4.63
C ALA A 12 0.53 -7.59 5.45
N ASN A 13 1.85 -7.37 5.41
CA ASN A 13 2.48 -6.23 6.07
C ASN A 13 2.00 -4.90 5.48
N LEU A 14 1.95 -4.78 4.14
CA LEU A 14 1.44 -3.57 3.49
C LEU A 14 -0.02 -3.28 3.90
N GLY A 15 -0.87 -4.30 3.95
CA GLY A 15 -2.28 -4.14 4.37
C GLY A 15 -2.41 -3.68 5.83
N SER A 16 -1.55 -4.19 6.70
CA SER A 16 -1.45 -3.76 8.09
C SER A 16 -0.99 -2.29 8.20
N GLU A 17 0.06 -1.90 7.48
CA GLU A 17 0.57 -0.52 7.50
C GLU A 17 -0.41 0.48 6.89
N VAL A 18 -1.07 0.14 5.78
CA VAL A 18 -2.14 0.97 5.20
C VAL A 18 -3.29 1.13 6.21
N THR A 19 -3.74 0.04 6.84
CA THR A 19 -4.80 0.13 7.85
C THR A 19 -4.39 1.03 9.03
N ARG A 20 -3.13 0.93 9.48
CA ARG A 20 -2.57 1.76 10.54
C ARG A 20 -2.50 3.23 10.11
N LEU A 21 -2.04 3.51 8.90
CA LEU A 21 -2.02 4.85 8.31
C LEU A 21 -3.41 5.47 8.32
N LEU A 22 -4.41 4.77 7.79
CA LEU A 22 -5.77 5.30 7.72
C LEU A 22 -6.34 5.59 9.11
N SER A 23 -6.13 4.69 10.08
CA SER A 23 -6.57 4.91 11.45
C SER A 23 -5.86 6.08 12.14
N ALA A 24 -4.57 6.28 11.87
CA ALA A 24 -3.81 7.40 12.40
C ALA A 24 -4.29 8.74 11.82
N LEU A 25 -4.57 8.79 10.51
CA LEU A 25 -5.15 9.95 9.84
C LEU A 25 -6.53 10.31 10.40
N GLU A 26 -7.39 9.32 10.65
CA GLU A 26 -8.70 9.53 11.28
C GLU A 26 -8.59 10.12 12.69
N LYS A 27 -7.54 9.75 13.44
CA LYS A 27 -7.28 10.25 14.80
C LYS A 27 -6.49 11.56 14.85
N GLY A 28 -6.01 12.07 13.71
CA GLY A 28 -5.12 13.22 13.65
C GLY A 28 -3.70 12.96 14.18
N ASP A 29 -3.31 11.70 14.32
CA ASP A 29 -1.98 11.29 14.80
C ASP A 29 -0.95 11.40 13.67
N LYS A 30 -0.32 12.57 13.58
CA LYS A 30 0.62 12.90 12.50
C LYS A 30 1.85 12.00 12.51
N GLU A 31 2.43 11.72 13.68
CA GLU A 31 3.65 10.93 13.80
C GLU A 31 3.40 9.48 13.38
N LEU A 32 2.31 8.88 13.86
CA LEU A 32 1.94 7.52 13.47
C LEU A 32 1.57 7.43 12.00
N SER A 33 0.87 8.43 11.45
CA SER A 33 0.52 8.46 10.04
C SER A 33 1.76 8.52 9.15
N GLU A 34 2.74 9.36 9.50
CA GLU A 34 3.98 9.48 8.73
C GLU A 34 4.83 8.21 8.84
N SER A 35 4.94 7.62 10.03
CA SER A 35 5.65 6.36 10.22
C SER A 35 5.04 5.22 9.41
N ALA A 36 3.71 5.10 9.41
CA ALA A 36 3.00 4.08 8.64
C ALA A 36 3.12 4.31 7.12
N ARG A 37 3.12 5.58 6.67
CA ARG A 37 3.35 5.95 5.27
C ARG A 37 4.74 5.50 4.80
N ILE A 38 5.79 5.86 5.53
CA ILE A 38 7.19 5.48 5.21
C ILE A 38 7.36 3.96 5.14
N ARG A 39 6.76 3.22 6.08
CA ARG A 39 6.80 1.75 6.07
C ARG A 39 6.08 1.17 4.86
N SER A 40 4.91 1.72 4.52
CA SER A 40 4.16 1.32 3.33
C SER A 40 4.98 1.52 2.06
N GLU A 41 5.65 2.66 1.91
CA GLU A 41 6.54 2.94 0.77
C GLU A 41 7.69 1.95 0.67
N LYS A 42 8.33 1.62 1.79
CA LYS A 42 9.41 0.62 1.81
C LYS A 42 8.91 -0.75 1.33
N ILE A 43 7.78 -1.21 1.86
CA ILE A 43 7.21 -2.52 1.49
C ILE A 43 6.81 -2.53 0.01
N ILE A 44 6.23 -1.44 -0.50
CA ILE A 44 5.89 -1.28 -1.91
C ILE A 44 7.15 -1.38 -2.78
N GLY A 45 8.25 -0.74 -2.38
CA GLY A 45 9.53 -0.86 -3.10
C GLY A 45 10.04 -2.30 -3.16
N GLU A 46 9.95 -3.05 -2.06
CA GLU A 46 10.31 -4.47 -2.02
C GLU A 46 9.39 -5.32 -2.92
N ILE A 47 8.09 -5.03 -2.91
CA ILE A 47 7.12 -5.68 -3.82
C ILE A 47 7.47 -5.38 -5.28
N GLU A 48 7.69 -4.12 -5.64
CA GLU A 48 7.98 -3.71 -7.01
C GLU A 48 9.22 -4.42 -7.58
N LEU A 49 10.27 -4.57 -6.76
CA LEU A 49 11.49 -5.30 -7.12
C LEU A 49 11.24 -6.80 -7.35
N SER A 50 10.24 -7.38 -6.69
CA SER A 50 9.88 -8.79 -6.83
C SER A 50 9.01 -9.08 -8.06
N LEU A 51 8.47 -8.05 -8.73
CA LEU A 51 7.58 -8.22 -9.88
C LEU A 51 8.33 -8.30 -11.19
N GLU A 52 7.91 -9.24 -12.04
CA GLU A 52 8.56 -9.50 -13.32
C GLU A 52 8.04 -8.59 -14.44
N THR A 53 6.77 -8.20 -14.39
CA THR A 53 6.11 -7.51 -15.51
C THR A 53 5.88 -6.01 -15.21
N GLU A 54 6.09 -5.17 -16.23
CA GLU A 54 5.82 -3.72 -16.13
C GLU A 54 4.35 -3.37 -15.81
N PRO A 55 3.33 -4.09 -16.33
CA PRO A 55 1.94 -3.88 -15.90
C PRO A 55 1.75 -4.01 -14.39
N SER A 56 2.27 -5.07 -13.76
CA SER A 56 2.16 -5.28 -12.31
C SER A 56 2.92 -4.20 -11.53
N LYS A 57 4.11 -3.80 -11.98
CA LYS A 57 4.87 -2.70 -11.36
C LYS A 57 4.12 -1.36 -11.44
N LYS A 58 3.47 -1.05 -12.57
CA LYS A 58 2.64 0.15 -12.71
C LYS A 58 1.47 0.15 -11.72
N GLU A 59 0.83 -0.99 -11.49
CA GLU A 59 -0.27 -1.12 -10.53
C GLU A 59 0.22 -0.87 -9.09
N VAL A 60 1.39 -1.40 -8.71
CA VAL A 60 2.03 -1.15 -7.41
C VAL A 60 2.42 0.34 -7.25
N ARG A 61 2.99 0.95 -8.28
CA ARG A 61 3.33 2.39 -8.27
C ARG A 61 2.08 3.26 -8.12
N LEU A 62 0.97 2.89 -8.77
CA LEU A 62 -0.30 3.59 -8.61
C LEU A 62 -0.84 3.46 -7.18
N LEU A 63 -0.74 2.27 -6.58
CA LEU A 63 -1.11 2.06 -5.18
C LEU A 63 -0.26 2.95 -4.25
N SER A 64 1.03 3.08 -4.52
CA SER A 64 1.93 4.00 -3.80
C SER A 64 1.49 5.46 -3.91
N ASP A 65 1.15 5.93 -5.12
CA ASP A 65 0.69 7.31 -5.31
C ASP A 65 -0.63 7.57 -4.59
N VAL A 66 -1.56 6.62 -4.60
CA VAL A 66 -2.83 6.70 -3.85
C VAL A 66 -2.59 6.75 -2.34
N ILE A 67 -1.71 5.89 -1.80
CA ILE A 67 -1.37 5.90 -0.37
C ILE A 67 -0.76 7.24 0.03
N ASN A 68 0.17 7.76 -0.76
CA ASN A 68 0.81 9.04 -0.51
C ASN A 68 -0.17 10.22 -0.64
N ASP A 69 -1.17 10.11 -1.50
CA ASP A 69 -2.20 11.14 -1.66
C ASP A 69 -3.01 11.36 -0.38
N PHE A 70 -3.22 10.33 0.43
CA PHE A 70 -3.92 10.45 1.72
C PHE A 70 -3.22 11.37 2.71
N CYS A 71 -1.90 11.52 2.60
CA CYS A 71 -1.09 12.37 3.46
C CYS A 71 -0.89 13.78 2.89
N ARG A 72 -1.37 14.06 1.66
CA ARG A 72 -1.22 15.39 1.07
C ARG A 72 -2.22 16.37 1.70
N PRO A 73 -1.82 17.65 1.90
CA PRO A 73 -2.74 18.70 2.37
C PRO A 73 -3.95 18.88 1.44
N LYS A 74 -3.74 18.66 0.15
CA LYS A 74 -4.78 18.66 -0.87
C LYS A 74 -4.70 17.36 -1.65
N ARG A 75 -5.71 16.50 -1.46
CA ARG A 75 -5.82 15.22 -2.17
C ARG A 75 -6.00 15.45 -3.67
N ARG A 76 -5.25 14.70 -4.47
CA ARG A 76 -5.35 14.60 -5.92
C ARG A 76 -6.48 13.65 -6.32
N TYR A 77 -6.72 12.61 -5.52
CA TYR A 77 -7.69 11.57 -5.80
C TYR A 77 -8.86 11.61 -4.82
N SER A 78 -10.05 11.30 -5.31
CA SER A 78 -11.26 11.12 -4.49
C SER A 78 -11.42 9.65 -4.09
N VAL A 79 -10.36 9.02 -3.56
CA VAL A 79 -10.40 7.64 -3.08
C VAL A 79 -10.85 7.63 -1.62
N SER A 80 -11.93 6.91 -1.33
CA SER A 80 -12.39 6.71 0.05
C SER A 80 -11.57 5.62 0.75
N TYR A 81 -11.51 5.69 2.07
CA TYR A 81 -10.83 4.66 2.88
C TYR A 81 -11.45 3.27 2.67
N ILE A 82 -12.77 3.20 2.51
CA ILE A 82 -13.51 1.96 2.25
C ILE A 82 -13.11 1.40 0.89
N ALA A 83 -13.03 2.24 -0.14
CA ALA A 83 -12.63 1.82 -1.48
C ALA A 83 -11.20 1.26 -1.48
N LEU A 84 -10.26 1.91 -0.78
CA LEU A 84 -8.88 1.41 -0.68
C LEU A 84 -8.82 0.05 0.04
N LYS A 85 -9.54 -0.12 1.15
CA LYS A 85 -9.60 -1.41 1.88
C LYS A 85 -10.21 -2.52 1.01
N GLN A 86 -11.29 -2.23 0.29
CA GLN A 86 -11.96 -3.19 -0.59
C GLN A 86 -11.09 -3.55 -1.82
N TYR A 87 -10.28 -2.61 -2.30
CA TYR A 87 -9.35 -2.83 -3.41
C TYR A 87 -8.18 -3.75 -3.04
N PHE A 88 -7.74 -3.69 -1.78
CA PHE A 88 -6.48 -4.28 -1.34
C PHE A 88 -6.43 -5.82 -1.48
N LEU A 89 -7.50 -6.51 -1.09
CA LEU A 89 -7.55 -7.98 -1.13
C LEU A 89 -7.62 -8.53 -2.57
N PRO A 90 -8.50 -8.03 -3.46
CA PRO A 90 -8.48 -8.40 -4.88
C PRO A 90 -7.15 -8.11 -5.57
N PHE A 91 -6.51 -6.98 -5.24
CA PHE A 91 -5.19 -6.63 -5.77
C PHE A 91 -4.12 -7.65 -5.36
N ALA A 92 -4.03 -7.99 -4.08
CA ALA A 92 -3.08 -8.98 -3.58
C ALA A 92 -3.24 -10.35 -4.27
N LEU A 93 -4.48 -10.77 -4.54
CA LEU A 93 -4.76 -12.02 -5.25
C LEU A 93 -4.37 -11.98 -6.74
N ARG A 94 -4.39 -10.81 -7.40
CA ARG A 94 -4.00 -10.69 -8.81
C ARG A 94 -2.49 -10.60 -9.02
N VAL A 95 -1.78 -9.93 -8.11
CA VAL A 95 -0.35 -9.65 -8.28
C VAL A 95 0.52 -10.88 -7.98
N PHE A 96 0.01 -11.84 -7.19
CA PHE A 96 0.80 -12.97 -6.67
C PHE A 96 0.25 -14.37 -6.99
N ASN A 97 -0.81 -14.45 -7.80
CA ASN A 97 -1.22 -15.70 -8.45
C ASN A 97 -0.60 -15.79 -9.86
#